data_AF-A0A1Z9LQE8-F1
#
_entry.id   AF-A0A1Z9LQE8-F1
#
_cell.length_a   1.000
_cell.length_b   1.000
_cell.length_c   1.000
_cell.angle_alpha   90.00
_cell.angle_beta   90.00
_cell.angle_gamma   90.00
#
_symmetry.space_group_name_H-M   'P 1'
#
loop_
_entity.id
_entity.type
_entity.pdbx_description
1 polymer ?
#
loop_
_entity_poly.entity_id
_entity_poly.type
_entity_poly.pdbx_seq_one_letter_code
_entity_poly.pdbx_strand_id
1 'polypeptide(L)' 'MSKVKNYYWDLAEKAVDAILLELKNNAITKEAAKAKIMVVDNLDLVGIDEHNVDEVIELELEAA' A
#
# COMPACT_ATOMS: atom_id res chain seq x y z
N MET A 1 -7.15 -20.40 -5.47
CA MET A 1 -6.03 -19.66 -6.10
C MET A 1 -4.76 -20.50 -6.00
N SER A 2 -3.88 -20.46 -7.02
CA SER A 2 -2.58 -21.15 -6.95
C SER A 2 -1.75 -20.57 -5.81
N LYS A 3 -0.99 -21.40 -5.06
CA LYS A 3 -0.23 -20.96 -3.87
C LYS A 3 0.63 -19.72 -4.10
N VAL A 4 1.14 -19.58 -5.33
CA VAL A 4 1.96 -18.46 -5.79
C VAL A 4 1.18 -17.14 -5.86
N LYS A 5 -0.08 -17.16 -6.30
CA LYS A 5 -0.92 -15.96 -6.37
C LYS A 5 -1.31 -15.46 -4.97
N ASN A 6 -1.61 -16.39 -4.05
CA ASN A 6 -1.83 -16.01 -2.65
C ASN A 6 -0.57 -15.39 -2.04
N TYR A 7 0.60 -16.00 -2.27
CA TYR A 7 1.86 -15.47 -1.73
C TYR A 7 2.14 -14.02 -2.15
N TYR A 8 1.91 -13.71 -3.42
CA TYR A 8 2.07 -12.34 -3.92
C TYR A 8 1.01 -11.38 -3.40
N TRP A 9 -0.22 -11.85 -3.21
CA TRP A 9 -1.28 -11.07 -2.59
C TRP A 9 -0.98 -10.75 -1.12
N ASP A 10 -0.58 -11.74 -0.33
CA ASP A 10 -0.13 -11.59 1.07
C ASP A 10 1.09 -10.65 1.18
N LEU A 11 2.01 -10.70 0.21
CA LEU A 11 3.18 -9.82 0.15
C LEU A 11 2.78 -8.36 -0.11
N ALA A 12 1.92 -8.14 -1.09
CA ALA A 12 1.48 -6.80 -1.45
C ALA A 12 0.64 -6.17 -0.32
N GLU A 13 -0.24 -6.95 0.33
CA GLU A 13 -1.00 -6.51 1.50
C GLU A 13 -0.07 -6.10 2.65
N LYS A 14 0.93 -6.93 2.99
CA LYS A 14 1.92 -6.58 4.02
C LYS A 14 2.76 -5.36 3.68
N ALA A 15 3.11 -5.17 2.41
CA ALA A 15 3.92 -4.04 2.00
C ALA A 15 3.12 -2.73 2.13
N VAL A 16 1.87 -2.72 1.67
CA VAL A 16 0.95 -1.58 1.83
C VAL A 16 0.72 -1.27 3.31
N ASP A 17 0.46 -2.30 4.12
CA ASP A 17 0.24 -2.15 5.56
C ASP A 17 1.48 -1.58 6.27
N ALA A 18 2.68 -2.05 5.92
CA ALA A 18 3.94 -1.52 6.45
C ALA A 18 4.14 -0.03 6.10
N ILE A 19 3.80 0.38 4.87
CA ILE A 19 3.92 1.77 4.42
C ILE A 19 2.91 2.66 5.17
N LEU A 20 1.67 2.21 5.32
CA LEU A 20 0.66 2.91 6.13
C LEU A 20 1.09 3.04 7.59
N LEU A 21 1.75 2.02 8.15
CA LEU A 21 2.34 2.06 9.50
C LEU A 21 3.48 3.08 9.62
N GLU A 22 4.36 3.15 8.62
CA GLU A 22 5.41 4.19 8.56
C GLU A 22 4.79 5.59 8.47
N LEU A 23 3.71 5.75 7.69
CA LEU A 23 2.99 7.01 7.55
C LEU A 23 2.29 7.43 8.85
N LYS A 24 1.61 6.50 9.54
CA LYS A 24 1.03 6.73 10.88
C LYS A 24 2.09 7.03 11.94
N ASN A 25 3.27 6.45 11.83
CA ASN A 25 4.41 6.79 12.68
C ASN A 25 5.09 8.12 12.30
N ASN A 26 4.53 8.88 11.34
CA ASN A 26 5.10 10.12 10.82
C ASN A 26 6.54 9.95 10.31
N ALA A 27 6.89 8.73 9.85
CA ALA A 27 8.21 8.38 9.34
C ALA A 27 8.34 8.67 7.84
N ILE A 28 7.22 8.68 7.10
CA ILE A 28 7.15 9.02 5.67
C ILE A 28 5.98 9.98 5.41
N THR A 29 6.08 10.77 4.34
CA THR A 29 5.02 11.67 3.87
C THR A 29 4.04 10.96 2.94
N LYS A 30 2.84 11.54 2.71
CA LYS A 30 1.83 11.02 1.76
C LYS A 30 2.42 10.67 0.40
N GLU A 31 3.23 11.59 -0.16
CA GLU A 31 3.89 11.39 -1.45
C GLU A 31 4.91 10.23 -1.42
N ALA A 32 5.65 10.07 -0.33
CA ALA A 32 6.61 8.97 -0.17
C ALA A 32 5.90 7.63 0.03
N ALA A 33 4.77 7.61 0.75
CA ALA A 33 3.92 6.44 0.87
C ALA A 33 3.35 6.04 -0.49
N LYS A 34 2.83 6.99 -1.27
CA LYS A 34 2.36 6.76 -2.63
C LYS A 34 3.45 6.15 -3.51
N ALA A 35 4.64 6.76 -3.51
CA ALA A 35 5.75 6.28 -4.30
C ALA A 35 6.19 4.87 -3.87
N LYS A 36 6.21 4.57 -2.56
CA LYS A 36 6.51 3.22 -2.08
C LYS A 36 5.44 2.21 -2.49
N ILE A 37 4.16 2.56 -2.35
CA ILE A 37 3.04 1.68 -2.71
C ILE A 37 3.04 1.40 -4.22
N MET A 38 3.26 2.41 -5.07
CA MET A 38 3.44 2.23 -6.52
C MET A 38 4.57 1.27 -6.90
N VAL A 39 5.60 1.15 -6.06
CA VAL A 39 6.76 0.27 -6.28
C VAL A 39 6.55 -1.12 -5.68
N VAL A 40 5.47 -1.34 -4.91
CA VAL A 40 5.14 -2.66 -4.38
C VAL A 40 4.79 -3.60 -5.53
N ASP A 41 5.58 -4.67 -5.67
CA ASP A 41 5.28 -5.73 -6.62
C ASP A 41 3.93 -6.38 -6.28
N ASN A 42 3.11 -6.56 -7.31
CA ASN A 42 1.78 -7.17 -7.25
C ASN A 42 0.71 -6.32 -6.55
N LEU A 43 0.88 -5.00 -6.54
CA LEU A 43 -0.15 -4.06 -6.09
C LEU A 43 -1.50 -4.27 -6.82
N ASP A 44 -1.45 -4.64 -8.10
CA ASP A 44 -2.62 -5.02 -8.90
C ASP A 44 -3.44 -6.18 -8.30
N LEU A 45 -2.82 -7.07 -7.52
CA LEU A 45 -3.53 -8.17 -6.84
C LEU A 45 -4.38 -7.69 -5.67
N VAL A 46 -4.00 -6.57 -5.07
CA VAL A 46 -4.73 -5.95 -3.95
C VAL A 46 -5.77 -4.95 -4.45
N GLY A 47 -5.82 -4.70 -5.77
CA GLY A 47 -6.71 -3.71 -6.37
C GLY A 47 -6.34 -2.26 -6.02
N ILE A 48 -5.05 -2.04 -5.71
CA ILE A 48 -4.51 -0.71 -5.51
C ILE A 48 -3.66 -0.40 -6.74
N ASP A 49 -3.79 0.82 -7.22
CA ASP A 49 -3.10 1.31 -8.40
C ASP A 49 -2.77 2.79 -8.20
N GLU A 50 -2.01 3.35 -9.13
CA GLU A 50 -1.56 4.74 -9.03
C GLU A 50 -2.66 5.80 -8.97
N HIS A 51 -3.89 5.46 -9.38
CA HIS A 51 -5.04 6.36 -9.33
C HIS A 51 -5.74 6.26 -7.96
N ASN A 52 -5.81 5.07 -7.36
CA ASN A 52 -6.52 4.84 -6.09
C ASN A 52 -5.61 4.92 -4.84
N VAL A 53 -4.30 4.75 -5.01
CA VAL A 53 -3.32 4.78 -3.90
C VAL A 53 -3.33 6.11 -3.14
N ASP A 54 -3.54 7.23 -3.83
CA ASP A 54 -3.63 8.55 -3.17
C ASP A 54 -4.85 8.62 -2.27
N GLU A 55 -6.03 8.24 -2.79
CA GLU A 55 -7.28 8.28 -2.03
C GLU A 55 -7.22 7.35 -0.80
N VAL A 56 -6.64 6.15 -0.96
CA VAL A 56 -6.48 5.18 0.15
C VAL A 56 -5.56 5.74 1.24
N ILE A 57 -4.43 6.37 0.86
CA ILE A 57 -3.51 6.98 1.82
C ILE A 57 -4.16 8.19 2.50
N GLU A 58 -4.84 9.04 1.74
CA GLU A 58 -5.51 10.22 2.29
C GLU A 58 -6.64 9.87 3.24
N LEU A 59 -7.48 8.88 2.90
CA LEU A 59 -8.52 8.35 3.78
C LEU A 59 -7.93 7.80 5.08
N GLU A 60 -6.85 7.02 5.01
CA GLU A 60 -6.19 6.48 6.21
C GLU A 60 -5.50 7.55 7.06
N LEU A 61 -4.99 8.62 6.45
CA LEU A 61 -4.38 9.73 7.19
C LEU A 61 -5.43 10.68 7.78
N GLU A 62 -6.50 11.01 7.05
CA GLU A 62 -7.60 11.84 7.58
C GLU A 62 -8.43 11.11 8.65
N ALA A 63 -8.46 9.78 8.61
CA ALA A 63 -9.09 8.97 9.66
C ALA A 63 -8.26 8.87 10.96
N ALA A 64 -7.01 9.35 10.97
CA ALA A 64 -6.11 9.35 12.13
C ALA A 64 -6.15 10.68 12.90
#